data_AF-A0A7W7AH32-F1
#
_entry.id   AF-A0A7W7AH32-F1
#
_cell.length_a   1.000
_cell.length_b   1.000
_cell.length_c   1.000
_cell.angle_alpha   90.00
_cell.angle_beta   90.00
_cell.angle_gamma   90.00
#
_symmetry.space_group_name_H-M   'P 1'
#
loop_
_entity.id
_entity.type
_entity.pdbx_description
1 polymer ?
#
loop_
_entity_poly.entity_id
_entity_poly.type
_entity_poly.pdbx_seq_one_letter_code
_entity_poly.pdbx_strand_id
1 'polypeptide(L)'
;MADVGSIEYYRDSAGVLRELPVAAAPSSPSTTASAPAITSTYSMPPAVDGTNAKLVATGSHSLVSVDAYNARTSGVSIQFYDKAAVPVVGTDEPKWTVYVPGLTPANRVYPTGIRFTQGLAFALIPDDAPGLMAGDIQGLNLGYAP
;
A
#
# COMPACT_ATOMS: atom_id res chain seq x y z
N MET A 1 -32.07 3.35 28.15
CA MET A 1 -32.30 4.70 28.71
C MET A 1 -31.41 5.64 27.94
N ALA A 2 -31.97 6.41 27.00
CA ALA A 2 -31.23 7.44 26.30
C ALA A 2 -31.15 8.66 27.21
N ASP A 3 -29.94 9.14 27.46
CA ASP A 3 -29.65 10.38 28.17
C ASP A 3 -30.24 11.55 27.34
N VAL A 4 -31.26 12.21 27.88
CA VAL A 4 -31.88 13.37 27.22
C VAL A 4 -31.03 14.58 27.59
N GLY A 5 -30.17 15.00 26.65
CA GLY A 5 -29.25 16.12 26.85
C GLY A 5 -29.92 17.35 27.44
N SER A 6 -29.25 17.99 28.40
CA SER A 6 -29.76 19.17 29.09
C SER A 6 -29.91 20.34 28.11
N ILE A 7 -31.14 20.83 27.90
CA ILE A 7 -31.40 22.04 27.11
C ILE A 7 -31.13 23.25 28.00
N GLU A 8 -30.15 24.07 27.63
CA GLU A 8 -29.86 25.32 28.31
C GLU A 8 -30.76 26.45 27.75
N TYR A 9 -31.47 27.15 28.64
CA TYR A 9 -32.37 28.25 28.33
C TYR A 9 -31.76 29.60 28.75
N TYR A 10 -31.99 30.67 27.99
CA TYR A 10 -31.66 32.04 28.38
C TYR A 10 -32.92 32.90 28.51
N ARG A 11 -32.90 33.93 29.36
CA ARG A 11 -33.96 34.96 29.39
C ARG A 11 -33.59 36.11 28.45
N ASP A 12 -34.51 36.47 27.56
CA ASP A 12 -34.34 37.67 26.75
C ASP A 12 -34.57 38.96 27.58
N SER A 13 -34.30 40.12 26.98
CA SER A 13 -34.45 41.42 27.63
C SER A 13 -35.90 41.80 27.97
N ALA A 14 -36.88 41.03 27.50
CA ALA A 14 -38.28 41.14 27.89
C ALA A 14 -38.65 40.13 28.99
N GLY A 15 -37.69 39.33 29.48
CA GLY A 15 -37.86 38.34 30.54
C GLY A 15 -38.43 37.00 30.06
N VAL A 16 -38.56 36.79 28.75
CA VAL A 16 -39.07 35.54 28.17
C VAL A 16 -37.95 34.51 28.08
N LEU A 17 -38.19 33.30 28.55
CA LEU A 17 -37.25 32.18 28.41
C LEU A 17 -37.25 31.70 26.96
N ARG A 18 -36.07 31.63 26.35
CA ARG A 18 -35.83 31.11 25.00
C ARG A 18 -34.74 30.06 25.04
N GLU A 19 -34.81 29.11 24.12
CA GLU A 19 -33.77 28.10 23.94
C GLU A 19 -32.51 28.77 23.36
N LEU A 20 -31.34 28.46 23.91
CA LEU A 20 -30.08 28.86 23.30
C LEU A 20 -30.00 28.22 21.91
N PRO A 21 -29.70 28.99 20.85
CA PRO A 21 -29.46 28.39 19.55
C PRO A 21 -28.26 27.45 19.69
N VAL A 22 -28.49 26.14 19.56
CA VAL A 22 -27.40 25.18 19.47
C VAL A 22 -26.59 25.56 18.23
N ALA A 23 -25.36 26.04 18.44
CA ALA A 23 -24.48 26.34 17.34
C ALA A 23 -24.27 25.01 16.60
N ALA A 24 -24.79 24.90 15.37
CA ALA A 24 -24.56 23.73 14.54
C ALA A 24 -23.04 23.56 14.42
N ALA A 25 -22.51 22.46 14.95
CA ALA A 25 -21.10 22.15 14.83
C ALA A 25 -20.74 22.16 13.33
N PRO A 26 -19.65 22.82 12.90
CA PRO A 26 -19.26 22.80 11.50
C PRO A 26 -18.97 21.34 11.12
N SER A 27 -19.77 20.78 10.22
CA SER A 27 -19.49 19.47 9.65
C SER A 27 -18.18 19.58 8.87
N SER A 28 -17.13 18.91 9.36
CA SER A 28 -15.87 18.84 8.62
C SER A 28 -16.15 18.10 7.31
N PRO A 29 -15.83 18.66 6.14
CA PRO A 29 -16.00 17.93 4.89
C PRO A 29 -15.07 16.72 4.89
N SER A 30 -15.61 15.50 4.89
CA SER A 30 -14.83 14.29 4.66
C SER A 30 -14.50 14.22 3.17
N THR A 31 -13.36 14.77 2.76
CA THR A 31 -12.79 14.46 1.44
C THR A 31 -12.25 13.04 1.48
N THR A 32 -13.06 12.08 1.07
CA THR A 32 -12.57 10.73 0.77
C THR A 32 -11.67 10.85 -0.45
N ALA A 33 -10.35 10.91 -0.24
CA ALA A 33 -9.40 10.84 -1.34
C ALA A 33 -9.63 9.50 -2.06
N SER A 34 -9.98 9.56 -3.36
CA SER A 34 -10.14 8.36 -4.16
C SER A 34 -8.78 7.67 -4.28
N ALA A 35 -8.72 6.38 -3.98
CA ALA A 35 -7.52 5.59 -4.21
C ALA A 35 -7.13 5.67 -5.71
N PRO A 36 -5.83 5.71 -6.04
CA PRO A 36 -5.40 5.69 -7.44
C PRO A 36 -5.89 4.39 -8.08
N ALA A 37 -6.53 4.51 -9.24
CA ALA A 37 -6.98 3.34 -10.00
C ALA A 37 -5.77 2.62 -10.58
N ILE A 38 -5.76 1.27 -10.51
CA ILE A 38 -4.77 0.46 -11.21
C ILE A 38 -5.02 0.59 -12.71
N THR A 39 -4.06 1.15 -13.45
CA THR A 39 -4.14 1.28 -14.92
C THR A 39 -3.25 0.28 -15.64
N SER A 40 -2.32 -0.35 -14.93
CA SER A 40 -1.36 -1.28 -15.49
C SER A 40 -1.04 -2.39 -14.51
N THR A 41 -0.78 -3.59 -15.04
CA THR A 41 -0.39 -4.75 -14.24
C THR A 41 0.89 -5.36 -14.77
N TYR A 42 1.65 -5.95 -13.85
CA TYR A 42 2.80 -6.78 -14.18
C TYR A 42 2.64 -8.13 -13.49
N SER A 43 2.81 -9.20 -14.25
CA SER A 43 2.76 -10.58 -13.74
C SER A 43 4.09 -11.27 -14.01
N MET A 44 4.72 -11.76 -12.96
CA MET A 44 5.91 -12.60 -13.07
C MET A 44 5.49 -14.08 -13.15
N PRO A 45 6.10 -14.88 -14.05
CA PRO A 45 6.01 -16.34 -13.94
C PRO A 45 6.63 -16.82 -12.62
N PRO A 46 6.51 -18.12 -12.27
CA PRO A 46 7.20 -18.65 -11.10
C PRO A 46 8.68 -18.25 -11.07
N ALA A 47 9.21 -17.96 -9.87
CA ALA A 47 10.61 -17.63 -9.69
C ALA A 47 11.51 -18.72 -10.29
N VAL A 48 12.67 -18.31 -10.78
CA VAL A 48 13.71 -19.20 -11.32
C VAL A 48 14.89 -19.29 -10.34
N ASP A 49 15.80 -20.22 -10.58
CA ASP A 49 17.01 -20.35 -9.75
C ASP A 49 17.85 -19.06 -9.78
N GLY A 50 18.26 -18.60 -8.60
CA GLY A 50 19.13 -17.44 -8.43
C GLY A 50 18.40 -16.11 -8.22
N THR A 51 18.92 -15.04 -8.82
CA THR A 51 18.44 -13.67 -8.60
C THR A 51 17.20 -13.38 -9.45
N ASN A 52 16.08 -13.15 -8.78
CA ASN A 52 14.83 -12.76 -9.43
C ASN A 52 14.64 -11.25 -9.27
N ALA A 53 15.34 -10.48 -10.11
CA ALA A 53 15.27 -9.02 -10.16
C ALA A 53 14.79 -8.53 -11.53
N LYS A 54 13.91 -7.53 -11.54
CA LYS A 54 13.29 -7.05 -12.77
C LYS A 54 12.93 -5.56 -12.70
N LEU A 55 13.08 -4.89 -13.85
CA LEU A 55 12.47 -3.59 -14.12
C LEU A 55 11.04 -3.80 -14.62
N VAL A 56 10.07 -3.17 -13.95
CA VAL A 56 8.65 -3.26 -14.28
C VAL A 56 8.23 -2.14 -15.23
N ALA A 57 8.58 -0.89 -14.88
CA ALA A 57 8.25 0.29 -15.67
C ALA A 57 9.32 1.39 -15.51
N THR A 58 9.53 2.18 -16.54
CA THR A 58 10.43 3.36 -16.52
C THR A 58 9.64 4.64 -16.35
N GLY A 59 10.22 5.66 -15.73
CA GLY A 59 9.53 6.93 -15.44
C GLY A 59 8.68 6.86 -14.18
N SER A 60 8.02 7.97 -13.85
CA SER A 60 7.23 8.07 -12.61
C SER A 60 6.02 7.14 -12.65
N HIS A 61 5.87 6.34 -11.59
CA HIS A 61 4.76 5.41 -11.40
C HIS A 61 4.45 5.29 -9.90
N SER A 62 3.22 4.93 -9.58
CA SER A 62 2.78 4.60 -8.22
C SER A 62 2.39 3.14 -8.14
N LEU A 63 3.01 2.39 -7.22
CA LEU A 63 2.62 1.03 -6.88
C LEU A 63 1.34 1.05 -6.04
N VAL A 64 0.31 0.36 -6.49
CA VAL A 64 -1.02 0.36 -5.87
C VAL A 64 -1.35 -0.99 -5.23
N SER A 65 -0.93 -2.10 -5.83
CA SER A 65 -1.13 -3.42 -5.23
C SER A 65 0.06 -4.36 -5.47
N VAL A 66 0.25 -5.28 -4.54
CA VAL A 66 1.22 -6.38 -4.60
C VAL A 66 0.53 -7.64 -4.14
N ASP A 67 0.54 -8.64 -5.01
CA ASP A 67 -0.02 -9.96 -4.79
C ASP A 67 1.06 -10.99 -5.06
N ALA A 68 1.44 -11.76 -4.06
CA ALA A 68 2.47 -12.78 -4.20
C ALA A 68 2.07 -14.06 -3.48
N TYR A 69 2.49 -15.21 -4.01
CA TYR A 69 2.39 -16.48 -3.29
C TYR A 69 3.76 -17.13 -3.15
N ASN A 70 4.16 -17.36 -1.90
CA ASN A 70 5.39 -18.04 -1.55
C ASN A 70 5.10 -19.50 -1.21
N ALA A 71 5.58 -20.41 -2.06
CA ALA A 71 5.47 -21.86 -1.86
C ALA A 71 6.63 -22.44 -1.04
N ARG A 72 7.62 -21.62 -0.70
CA ARG A 72 8.71 -22.00 0.21
C ARG A 72 8.23 -22.01 1.66
N THR A 73 8.86 -22.79 2.52
CA THR A 73 8.63 -22.80 3.97
C THR A 73 9.13 -21.54 4.68
N SER A 74 10.12 -20.88 4.10
CA SER A 74 10.78 -19.70 4.65
C SER A 74 10.31 -18.43 3.96
N GLY A 75 10.48 -17.30 4.62
CA GLY A 75 10.08 -16.00 4.12
C GLY A 75 10.85 -15.53 2.88
N VAL A 76 10.20 -14.72 2.06
CA VAL A 76 10.81 -14.00 0.94
C VAL A 76 10.39 -12.55 1.01
N SER A 77 11.37 -11.65 0.92
CA SER A 77 11.17 -10.22 0.86
C SER A 77 11.15 -9.74 -0.60
N ILE A 78 10.07 -9.04 -0.98
CA ILE A 78 9.98 -8.30 -2.24
C ILE A 78 10.49 -6.90 -1.97
N GLN A 79 11.69 -6.60 -2.45
CA GLN A 79 12.29 -5.28 -2.33
C GLN A 79 12.02 -4.49 -3.61
N PHE A 80 11.45 -3.29 -3.47
CA PHE A 80 11.15 -2.37 -4.56
C PHE A 80 12.15 -1.22 -4.60
N TYR A 81 12.55 -0.85 -5.81
CA TYR A 81 13.62 0.10 -6.09
C TYR A 81 13.10 1.20 -7.01
N ASP A 82 13.51 2.44 -6.73
CA ASP A 82 13.19 3.61 -7.55
C ASP A 82 14.28 3.83 -8.60
N LYS A 83 14.21 3.02 -9.66
CA LYS A 83 15.27 2.93 -10.66
C LYS A 83 14.69 2.62 -12.03
N ALA A 84 15.24 3.25 -13.07
CA ALA A 84 14.88 3.00 -14.47
C ALA A 84 15.61 1.79 -15.09
N ALA A 85 16.19 0.92 -14.26
CA ALA A 85 16.98 -0.26 -14.68
C ALA A 85 16.77 -1.42 -13.69
N VAL A 86 17.20 -2.62 -14.08
CA VAL A 86 17.18 -3.79 -13.19
C VAL A 86 18.08 -3.52 -11.97
N PRO A 87 17.60 -3.76 -10.74
CA PRO A 87 18.35 -3.45 -9.54
C PRO A 87 19.43 -4.51 -9.28
N VAL A 88 20.54 -4.07 -8.70
CA VAL A 88 21.64 -4.91 -8.23
C VAL A 88 21.47 -5.09 -6.72
N VAL A 89 21.03 -6.28 -6.33
CA VAL A 89 20.82 -6.67 -4.93
C VAL A 89 22.10 -6.47 -4.12
N GLY A 90 21.97 -5.83 -2.96
CA GLY A 90 23.08 -5.54 -2.05
C GLY A 90 23.89 -4.28 -2.39
N THR A 91 23.67 -3.69 -3.58
CA THR A 91 24.30 -2.42 -3.98
C THR A 91 23.28 -1.29 -4.05
N ASP A 92 22.11 -1.55 -4.64
CA ASP A 92 21.03 -0.57 -4.70
C ASP A 92 20.24 -0.53 -3.38
N GLU A 93 19.73 0.64 -3.01
CA GLU A 93 18.92 0.82 -1.80
C GLU A 93 17.43 0.58 -2.09
N PRO A 94 16.76 -0.33 -1.35
CA PRO A 94 15.34 -0.56 -1.52
C PRO A 94 14.53 0.62 -0.96
N LYS A 95 13.64 1.17 -1.78
CA LYS A 95 12.70 2.23 -1.35
C LYS A 95 11.54 1.68 -0.53
N TRP A 96 11.13 0.45 -0.81
CA TRP A 96 10.04 -0.21 -0.11
C TRP A 96 10.27 -1.71 -0.06
N THR A 97 9.81 -2.37 1.00
CA THR A 97 9.94 -3.83 1.14
C THR A 97 8.62 -4.43 1.59
N VAL A 98 8.23 -5.53 0.96
CA VAL A 98 7.07 -6.34 1.34
C VAL A 98 7.55 -7.73 1.70
N TYR A 99 7.32 -8.12 2.95
CA TYR A 99 7.60 -9.47 3.41
C TYR A 99 6.46 -10.43 3.04
N VAL A 100 6.82 -11.57 2.45
CA VAL A 100 5.90 -12.66 2.09
C VAL A 100 6.26 -13.88 2.94
N PRO A 101 5.47 -14.19 3.98
CA PRO A 101 5.69 -15.38 4.82
C PRO A 101 5.67 -16.67 3.98
N GLY A 102 6.38 -17.69 4.46
CA GLY A 102 6.36 -19.01 3.83
C GLY A 102 4.97 -19.63 3.78
N LEU A 103 4.72 -20.43 2.74
CA LEU A 103 3.49 -21.18 2.49
C LEU A 103 2.21 -20.34 2.51
N THR A 104 2.32 -19.02 2.29
CA THR A 104 1.23 -18.09 2.49
C THR A 104 1.17 -17.06 1.35
N PRO A 105 -0.02 -16.69 0.87
CA PRO A 105 -0.17 -15.53 0.00
C PRO A 105 0.03 -14.22 0.76
N ALA A 106 0.69 -13.25 0.14
CA ALA A 106 0.71 -11.86 0.57
C ALA A 106 -0.06 -11.01 -0.43
N ASN A 107 -1.16 -10.41 0.02
CA ASN A 107 -1.88 -9.36 -0.70
C ASN A 107 -1.71 -8.05 0.08
N ARG A 108 -1.23 -7.02 -0.60
CA ARG A 108 -1.10 -5.66 -0.08
C ARG A 108 -1.70 -4.69 -1.08
N VAL A 109 -2.58 -3.81 -0.59
CA VAL A 109 -3.13 -2.70 -1.35
C VAL A 109 -2.70 -1.40 -0.66
N TYR A 110 -2.27 -0.43 -1.47
CA TYR A 110 -1.81 0.88 -1.04
C TYR A 110 -2.81 1.94 -1.52
N PRO A 111 -3.78 2.36 -0.68
CA PRO A 111 -4.83 3.29 -1.09
C PRO A 111 -4.32 4.67 -1.54
N THR A 112 -3.11 5.06 -1.16
CA THR A 112 -2.47 6.30 -1.61
C THR A 112 -1.45 6.08 -2.72
N GLY A 113 -1.17 4.83 -3.07
CA GLY A 113 -0.02 4.43 -3.87
C GLY A 113 1.32 4.67 -3.16
N ILE A 114 2.35 3.95 -3.60
CA ILE A 114 3.75 4.22 -3.25
C ILE A 114 4.43 4.76 -4.49
N ARG A 115 4.85 6.03 -4.46
CA ARG A 115 5.40 6.72 -5.62
C ARG A 115 6.86 6.34 -5.86
N PHE A 116 7.19 6.03 -7.11
CA PHE A 116 8.53 5.85 -7.66
C PHE A 116 8.74 6.89 -8.75
N THR A 117 9.86 7.61 -8.74
CA THR A 117 10.09 8.77 -9.60
C THR A 117 10.86 8.42 -10.87
N GLN A 118 11.88 7.56 -10.77
CA GLN A 118 12.76 7.14 -11.86
C GLN A 118 12.21 5.91 -12.59
N GLY A 119 11.61 4.99 -11.85
CA GLY A 119 11.05 3.75 -12.39
C GLY A 119 10.66 2.80 -11.28
N LEU A 120 9.78 1.85 -11.59
CA LEU A 120 9.38 0.77 -10.68
C LEU A 120 10.20 -0.47 -11.02
N ALA A 121 11.03 -0.90 -10.09
CA ALA A 121 11.81 -2.13 -10.20
C ALA A 121 11.71 -2.94 -8.91
N PHE A 122 11.97 -4.25 -8.96
CA PHE A 122 11.99 -5.10 -7.77
C PHE A 122 13.07 -6.16 -7.81
N ALA A 123 13.36 -6.73 -6.64
CA ALA A 123 14.10 -7.98 -6.47
C ALA A 123 13.46 -8.83 -5.37
N LEU A 124 13.54 -10.14 -5.53
CA LEU A 124 13.11 -11.10 -4.52
C LEU A 124 14.31 -11.64 -3.72
N ILE A 125 14.23 -11.53 -2.40
CA ILE A 125 15.31 -11.89 -1.48
C ILE A 125 14.79 -12.93 -0.48
N PRO A 126 15.28 -14.17 -0.50
CA PRO A 126 14.94 -15.16 0.52
C PRO A 126 15.63 -14.81 1.84
N ASP A 127 14.95 -15.09 2.96
CA ASP A 127 15.46 -14.76 4.29
C ASP A 127 16.61 -15.68 4.75
N ASP A 128 16.64 -16.92 4.28
CA ASP A 128 17.48 -18.01 4.82
C ASP A 128 18.31 -18.74 3.76
N ALA A 129 18.49 -18.17 2.57
CA ALA A 129 19.30 -18.76 1.51
C ALA A 129 20.06 -17.71 0.67
N PRO A 130 21.09 -18.13 -0.06
CA PRO A 130 21.81 -17.24 -0.99
C PRO A 130 21.02 -16.89 -2.25
N GLY A 131 19.88 -17.55 -2.50
CA GLY A 131 19.06 -17.34 -3.68
C GLY A 131 17.76 -18.12 -3.63
N LEU A 132 16.83 -17.77 -4.53
CA LEU A 132 15.59 -18.52 -4.71
C LEU A 132 15.84 -19.74 -5.59
N MET A 133 15.03 -20.77 -5.36
CA MET A 133 14.91 -21.91 -6.27
C MET A 133 13.72 -21.73 -7.20
N ALA A 134 13.74 -22.47 -8.30
CA ALA A 134 12.65 -22.51 -9.24
C ALA A 134 11.33 -22.92 -8.55
N GLY A 135 10.31 -22.08 -8.65
CA GLY A 135 8.99 -22.31 -8.06
C GLY A 135 8.81 -21.84 -6.61
N ASP A 136 9.83 -21.25 -5.97
CA ASP A 136 9.72 -20.72 -4.60
C ASP A 136 8.61 -19.65 -4.51
N ILE A 137 8.57 -18.72 -5.47
CA ILE A 137 7.43 -17.81 -5.67
C ILE A 137 6.65 -18.31 -6.88
N GLN A 138 5.40 -18.73 -6.72
CA GLN A 138 4.61 -19.27 -7.83
C GLN A 138 3.90 -18.19 -8.65
N GLY A 139 3.78 -17.00 -8.10
CA GLY A 139 3.21 -15.85 -8.81
C GLY A 139 3.48 -14.57 -8.05
N LEU A 140 3.77 -13.51 -8.80
CA LEU A 140 3.84 -12.13 -8.34
C LEU A 140 3.05 -11.27 -9.31
N ASN A 141 2.01 -10.60 -8.84
CA ASN A 141 1.27 -9.60 -9.59
C ASN A 141 1.42 -8.23 -8.92
N LEU A 142 1.71 -7.22 -9.72
CA LEU A 142 1.84 -5.84 -9.30
C LEU A 142 0.78 -5.02 -10.02
N GLY A 143 -0.02 -4.25 -9.28
CA GLY A 143 -0.90 -3.23 -9.83
C GLY A 143 -0.25 -1.86 -9.66
N TYR A 144 -0.17 -1.08 -10.73
CA TYR A 144 0.45 0.24 -10.71
C TYR A 144 -0.23 1.22 -11.66
N ALA A 145 0.04 2.50 -11.45
CA ALA A 145 -0.44 3.62 -12.27
C ALA A 145 0.72 4.57 -12.59
N PRO A 146 0.70 5.31 -13.71
CA PRO A 146 1.65 6.39 -13.97
C PRO A 146 1.49 7.55 -12.96
#